data_AF-A0A1H6L9R7-F1
#
_entry.id   AF-A0A1H6L9R7-F1
#
_cell.length_a   1.000
_cell.length_b   1.000
_cell.length_c   1.000
_cell.angle_alpha   90.00
_cell.angle_beta   90.00
_cell.angle_gamma   90.00
#
_symmetry.space_group_name_H-M   'P 1'
#
loop_
_entity.id
_entity.type
_entity.pdbx_description
1 polymer ?
#
loop_
_entity_poly.entity_id
_entity_poly.type
_entity_poly.pdbx_seq_one_letter_code
_entity_poly.pdbx_strand_id
1 'polypeptide(L)'
;MVIGLIGLMGRRIAVERIRYISAPSDYLMLLLLLVIGVSGVVMTFTSNHTDVIMVKGFASGLLSFDWANLPTEVHFLVHIFLAFSLLAIFPISKLLHVPGIFFSPTRNQVDNARKKRHISPWALKQEQEQEVRLNETLGKDE
;
A
#
# COMPACT_ATOMS: atom_id res chain seq x y z
N MET A 1 -6.88 -5.49 13.28
CA MET A 1 -5.99 -5.72 12.12
C MET A 1 -5.68 -7.20 11.91
N VAL A 2 -5.01 -7.88 12.85
CA VAL A 2 -4.55 -9.29 12.70
C VAL A 2 -5.66 -10.25 12.25
N ILE A 3 -6.82 -10.22 12.91
CA ILE A 3 -7.99 -11.05 12.52
C ILE A 3 -8.41 -10.80 11.07
N GLY A 4 -8.42 -9.53 10.64
CA GLY A 4 -8.74 -9.16 9.25
C GLY A 4 -7.70 -9.70 8.26
N LEU A 5 -6.41 -9.66 8.60
CA LEU A 5 -5.34 -10.23 7.76
C LEU A 5 -5.45 -11.75 7.66
N ILE A 6 -5.79 -12.44 8.75
CA ILE A 6 -6.07 -13.89 8.76
C ILE A 6 -7.27 -14.19 7.86
N GLY A 7 -8.35 -13.41 7.96
CA GLY A 7 -9.52 -13.55 7.09
C GLY A 7 -9.19 -13.34 5.61
N LEU A 8 -8.38 -12.34 5.28
CA LEU A 8 -7.91 -12.10 3.91
C LEU A 8 -7.01 -13.24 3.39
N MET A 9 -6.17 -13.80 4.25
CA MET A 9 -5.31 -14.94 3.92
C MET A 9 -6.17 -16.17 3.65
N GLY A 10 -7.11 -16.47 4.54
CA GLY A 10 -8.09 -17.56 4.38
C GLY A 10 -8.89 -17.41 3.10
N ARG A 11 -9.39 -16.20 2.80
CA ARG A 11 -10.10 -15.90 1.54
C ARG A 11 -9.27 -16.23 0.30
N ARG A 12 -7.96 -15.93 0.34
CA ARG A 12 -7.05 -16.16 -0.79
C ARG A 12 -6.73 -17.64 -1.01
N ILE A 13 -6.87 -18.47 0.01
CA ILE A 13 -6.62 -19.92 -0.06
C ILE A 13 -7.91 -20.67 -0.41
N ALA A 14 -9.03 -20.30 0.21
CA ALA A 14 -10.31 -21.01 0.12
C ALA A 14 -11.12 -20.70 -1.16
N VAL A 15 -11.03 -19.48 -1.69
CA VAL A 15 -11.80 -19.06 -2.86
C VAL A 15 -11.00 -19.30 -4.14
N GLU A 16 -11.40 -20.27 -4.95
CA GLU A 16 -10.68 -20.71 -6.16
C GLU A 16 -10.40 -19.57 -7.14
N ARG A 17 -11.39 -18.72 -7.42
CA ARG A 17 -11.24 -17.56 -8.30
C ARG A 17 -10.11 -16.64 -7.84
N ILE A 18 -9.99 -16.42 -6.53
CA ILE A 18 -9.01 -15.52 -5.94
C ILE A 18 -7.63 -16.19 -5.90
N ARG A 19 -7.59 -17.48 -5.59
CA ARG A 19 -6.36 -18.28 -5.62
C ARG A 19 -5.74 -18.32 -7.02
N TYR A 20 -6.57 -18.48 -8.05
CA TYR A 20 -6.13 -18.53 -9.45
C TYR A 20 -5.44 -17.24 -9.92
N ILE A 21 -5.94 -16.07 -9.49
CA ILE A 21 -5.38 -14.76 -9.88
C ILE A 21 -4.28 -14.26 -8.94
N SER A 22 -4.00 -14.95 -7.83
CA SER A 22 -3.04 -14.49 -6.83
C SER A 22 -1.63 -14.90 -7.19
N ALA A 23 -0.71 -13.94 -7.16
CA ALA A 23 0.72 -14.18 -7.32
C ALA A 23 1.37 -14.58 -5.97
N PRO A 24 2.51 -15.28 -5.94
CA PRO A 24 3.23 -15.59 -4.71
C PRO A 24 3.53 -14.35 -3.84
N SER A 25 3.82 -13.21 -4.48
CA SER A 25 4.05 -11.94 -3.79
C SER A 25 2.84 -11.46 -2.98
N ASP A 26 1.61 -11.78 -3.38
CA ASP A 26 0.40 -11.42 -2.63
C ASP A 26 0.35 -12.12 -1.26
N TYR A 27 0.76 -13.38 -1.21
CA TYR A 27 0.81 -14.16 0.02
C TYR A 27 1.95 -13.69 0.92
N LEU A 28 3.12 -13.41 0.34
CA LEU A 28 4.29 -12.95 1.09
C LEU A 28 4.05 -11.58 1.74
N MET A 29 3.46 -10.62 1.01
CA MET A 29 3.14 -9.31 1.60
C MET A 29 2.10 -9.43 2.72
N LEU A 30 1.09 -10.28 2.53
CA LEU A 30 0.06 -10.49 3.55
C LEU A 30 0.62 -11.20 4.79
N LEU A 31 1.52 -12.17 4.61
CA LEU A 31 2.24 -12.84 5.67
C LEU A 31 3.15 -11.87 6.43
N LEU A 32 3.92 -11.03 5.72
CA LEU A 32 4.77 -10.00 6.32
C LEU A 32 3.95 -9.07 7.24
N LEU A 33 2.84 -8.54 6.74
CA LEU A 33 1.93 -7.70 7.54
C LEU A 33 1.33 -8.45 8.74
N LEU A 34 1.03 -9.73 8.57
CA LEU A 34 0.50 -10.57 9.65
C LEU A 34 1.54 -10.74 10.77
N VAL A 35 2.80 -11.07 10.42
CA VAL A 35 3.88 -11.27 11.39
C VAL A 35 4.26 -9.94 12.08
N ILE A 36 4.25 -8.81 11.36
CA ILE A 36 4.38 -7.47 11.96
C ILE A 36 3.25 -7.22 12.97
N GLY A 37 2.01 -7.52 12.58
CA GLY A 37 0.85 -7.37 13.46
C GLY A 37 0.93 -8.24 14.71
N VAL A 38 1.31 -9.50 14.58
CA VAL A 38 1.45 -10.44 15.69
C VAL A 38 2.59 -10.01 16.62
N SER A 39 3.76 -9.64 16.09
CA SER A 39 4.87 -9.15 16.92
C SER A 39 4.49 -7.87 17.68
N GLY A 40 3.72 -6.96 17.08
CA GLY A 40 3.17 -5.80 17.79
C GLY A 40 2.19 -6.16 18.91
N VAL A 41 1.32 -7.16 18.67
CA VAL A 41 0.40 -7.70 19.68
C VAL A 41 1.18 -8.32 20.84
N VAL A 42 2.25 -9.08 20.56
CA VAL A 42 3.10 -9.68 21.60
C VAL A 42 3.69 -8.59 22.51
N MET A 43 4.32 -7.55 21.95
CA MET A 43 4.91 -6.46 22.75
C MET A 43 3.86 -5.66 23.55
N THR A 44 2.62 -5.61 23.07
CA THR A 44 1.55 -4.81 23.69
C THR A 44 0.81 -5.56 24.80
N PHE A 45 0.50 -6.85 24.59
CA PHE A 45 -0.42 -7.61 25.45
C PHE A 45 0.25 -8.75 26.23
N THR A 46 1.50 -9.08 25.92
CA THR A 46 2.28 -10.05 26.69
C THR A 46 3.14 -9.30 27.71
N SER A 47 3.57 -9.97 28.78
CA SER A 47 4.51 -9.46 29.77
C SER A 47 5.87 -8.98 29.23
N ASN A 48 6.14 -9.22 27.94
CA ASN A 48 7.35 -8.82 27.23
C ASN A 48 7.23 -7.41 26.64
N HIS A 49 6.97 -6.42 27.49
CA HIS A 49 6.85 -5.02 27.08
C HIS A 49 8.23 -4.43 26.76
N THR A 50 8.30 -3.64 25.69
CA THR A 50 9.51 -2.86 25.36
C THR A 50 9.46 -1.50 26.07
N ASP A 51 10.62 -0.98 26.46
CA ASP A 51 10.74 0.38 27.00
C ASP A 51 10.33 1.42 25.95
N VAL A 52 9.13 1.99 26.14
CA VAL A 52 8.53 2.98 25.23
C VAL A 52 9.32 4.29 25.21
N ILE A 53 10.00 4.66 26.30
CA ILE A 53 10.81 5.88 26.37
C ILE A 53 12.01 5.72 25.43
N MET A 54 12.68 4.57 25.49
CA MET A 54 13.82 4.26 24.63
C MET A 54 13.39 4.15 23.15
N VAL A 55 12.26 3.50 22.86
CA VAL A 55 11.70 3.44 21.49
C VAL A 55 11.38 4.82 20.94
N LYS A 56 10.77 5.70 21.75
CA LYS A 56 10.47 7.08 21.35
C LYS A 56 11.75 7.87 21.09
N GLY A 57 12.77 7.72 21.94
CA GLY A 57 14.08 8.33 21.76
C GLY A 57 14.72 7.91 20.44
N PHE A 58 14.76 6.61 20.16
CA PHE A 58 15.24 6.06 18.90
C PHE A 58 14.46 6.59 17.68
N ALA A 59 13.13 6.56 17.71
CA ALA A 59 12.30 7.02 16.60
C ALA A 59 12.45 8.53 16.33
N SER A 60 12.51 9.35 17.40
CA SER A 60 12.77 10.79 17.27
C SER A 60 14.16 11.04 16.70
N GLY A 61 15.17 10.33 17.20
CA GLY A 61 16.55 10.43 16.74
C GLY A 61 16.72 10.09 15.26
N LEU A 62 15.98 9.09 14.76
CA LEU A 62 15.96 8.74 13.34
C LEU A 62 15.43 9.89 12.46
N LEU A 63 14.46 10.68 12.95
CA LEU A 63 13.90 11.83 12.23
C LEU A 63 14.79 13.08 12.33
N SER A 64 15.41 13.31 13.50
CA SER A 64 16.29 14.45 13.74
C SER A 64 17.74 14.22 13.30
N PHE A 65 18.06 13.05 12.75
CA PHE A 65 19.43 12.61 12.46
C PHE A 65 20.37 12.66 13.69
N ASP A 66 19.81 12.45 14.88
CA ASP A 66 20.52 12.39 16.15
C ASP A 66 20.38 10.98 16.74
N TRP A 67 21.38 10.14 16.53
CA TRP A 67 21.27 8.71 16.80
C TRP A 67 21.17 8.42 18.30
N ALA A 68 20.03 7.90 18.74
CA ALA A 68 19.82 7.41 20.10
C ALA A 68 20.07 5.90 20.22
N ASN A 69 20.24 5.42 21.46
CA ASN A 69 20.41 4.00 21.74
C ASN A 69 19.21 3.19 21.24
N LEU A 70 19.50 2.12 20.50
CA LEU A 70 18.51 1.17 20.01
C LEU A 70 18.10 0.23 21.16
N PRO A 71 16.80 0.06 21.46
CA PRO A 71 16.33 -0.97 22.38
C PRO A 71 16.80 -2.36 21.95
N THR A 72 17.41 -3.10 22.87
CA THR A 72 18.05 -4.40 22.58
C THR A 72 17.11 -5.59 22.75
N GLU A 73 15.85 -5.36 23.11
CA GLU A 73 14.91 -6.46 23.37
C GLU A 73 14.57 -7.21 22.09
N VAL A 74 14.73 -8.54 22.15
CA VAL A 74 14.62 -9.41 20.97
C VAL A 74 13.29 -9.22 20.23
N HIS A 75 12.19 -9.08 20.96
CA HIS A 75 10.87 -8.87 20.38
C HIS A 75 10.77 -7.55 19.60
N PHE A 76 11.36 -6.47 20.14
CA PHE A 76 11.44 -5.19 19.45
C PHE A 76 12.35 -5.28 18.23
N LEU A 77 13.52 -5.90 18.35
CA LEU A 77 14.46 -6.09 17.23
C LEU A 77 13.82 -6.86 16.08
N VAL A 78 13.08 -7.93 16.37
CA VAL A 78 12.30 -8.66 15.36
C VAL A 78 11.24 -7.76 14.72
N HIS A 79 10.48 -7.01 15.53
CA HIS A 79 9.43 -6.13 15.02
C HIS A 79 9.98 -5.02 14.10
N ILE A 80 11.02 -4.30 14.54
CA ILE A 80 11.61 -3.20 13.79
C ILE A 80 12.31 -3.70 12.52
N PHE A 81 12.95 -4.87 12.56
CA PHE A 81 13.50 -5.52 11.37
C PHE A 81 12.42 -5.82 10.32
N LEU A 82 11.27 -6.37 10.75
CA LEU A 82 10.15 -6.62 9.85
C LEU A 82 9.55 -5.32 9.29
N ALA A 83 9.46 -4.28 10.11
CA ALA A 83 8.99 -2.96 9.69
C ALA A 83 9.92 -2.31 8.65
N PHE A 84 11.25 -2.37 8.84
CA PHE A 84 12.21 -1.89 7.85
C PHE A 84 12.23 -2.75 6.59
N SER A 85 12.06 -4.06 6.71
CA SER A 85 11.88 -4.95 5.56
C SER A 85 10.64 -4.57 4.74
N LEU A 86 9.53 -4.25 5.42
CA LEU A 86 8.33 -3.72 4.79
C LEU A 86 8.63 -2.39 4.07
N LEU A 87 9.32 -1.44 4.72
CA LEU A 87 9.66 -0.15 4.11
C LEU A 87 10.53 -0.31 2.86
N ALA A 88 11.51 -1.22 2.88
CA ALA A 88 12.38 -1.50 1.74
C ALA A 88 11.64 -2.12 0.54
N ILE A 89 10.69 -3.04 0.81
CA ILE A 89 9.90 -3.72 -0.23
C ILE A 89 8.71 -2.87 -0.70
N PHE A 90 8.21 -1.96 0.16
CA PHE A 90 7.05 -1.12 -0.08
C PHE A 90 7.00 -0.49 -1.48
N PRO A 91 8.05 0.21 -1.98
CA PRO A 91 7.99 0.93 -3.25
C PRO A 91 7.81 0.04 -4.48
N ILE A 92 8.24 -1.22 -4.40
CA ILE A 92 8.15 -2.20 -5.50
C ILE A 92 7.00 -3.18 -5.32
N SER A 93 6.20 -3.01 -4.27
CA SER A 93 5.12 -3.94 -3.91
C SER A 93 3.75 -3.44 -4.36
N LYS A 94 2.76 -4.34 -4.30
CA LYS A 94 1.34 -3.98 -4.47
C LYS A 94 0.82 -3.02 -3.40
N LEU A 95 1.57 -2.73 -2.33
CA LEU A 95 1.19 -1.77 -1.28
C LEU A 95 1.41 -0.31 -1.69
N LEU A 96 2.07 -0.04 -2.81
CA LEU A 96 2.25 1.32 -3.35
C LEU A 96 0.92 2.05 -3.64
N HIS A 97 -0.21 1.32 -3.63
CA HIS A 97 -1.54 1.94 -3.73
C HIS A 97 -1.88 2.87 -2.54
N VAL A 98 -1.20 2.75 -1.38
CA VAL A 98 -1.52 3.54 -0.18
C VAL A 98 -1.35 5.06 -0.42
N PRO A 99 -0.20 5.57 -0.93
CA PRO A 99 -0.10 6.97 -1.36
C PRO A 99 -1.12 7.39 -2.42
N GLY A 100 -1.61 6.45 -3.24
CA GLY A 100 -2.60 6.72 -4.29
C GLY A 100 -3.91 7.32 -3.76
N ILE A 101 -4.22 7.15 -2.47
CA ILE A 101 -5.42 7.73 -1.83
C ILE A 101 -5.36 9.27 -1.85
N PHE A 102 -4.18 9.88 -1.72
CA PHE A 102 -4.01 11.34 -1.77
C PHE A 102 -4.31 11.92 -3.15
N PHE A 103 -4.14 11.11 -4.19
CA PHE A 103 -4.41 11.47 -5.58
C PHE A 103 -5.78 10.97 -6.06
N SER A 104 -6.63 10.46 -5.16
CA SER A 104 -7.94 9.93 -5.54
C SER A 104 -8.85 11.05 -6.06
N PRO A 105 -9.40 10.92 -7.27
CA PRO A 105 -10.38 11.86 -7.83
C PRO A 105 -11.52 12.19 -6.88
N THR A 106 -12.04 11.19 -6.16
CA THR A 106 -13.16 11.37 -5.22
C THR A 106 -12.84 12.23 -4.00
N ARG A 107 -11.56 12.46 -3.68
CA ARG A 107 -11.13 13.29 -2.55
C ARG A 107 -10.60 14.65 -2.96
N ASN A 108 -10.05 14.77 -4.17
CA ASN A 108 -9.35 15.97 -4.63
C ASN A 108 -10.00 16.67 -5.84
N GLN A 109 -10.92 16.02 -6.56
CA GLN A 109 -11.69 16.68 -7.61
C GLN A 109 -12.92 17.35 -7.02
N VAL A 110 -13.16 18.58 -7.47
CA VAL A 110 -14.41 19.29 -7.22
C VAL A 110 -15.55 18.46 -7.79
N ASP A 111 -16.59 18.24 -6.99
CA ASP A 111 -17.84 17.59 -7.42
C ASP A 111 -18.61 18.50 -8.38
N ASN A 112 -18.08 18.62 -9.59
CA ASN A 112 -18.86 18.93 -10.76
C ASN A 112 -19.22 17.58 -11.37
N ALA A 113 -20.45 17.39 -11.85
CA ALA A 113 -20.92 16.15 -12.46
C ALA A 113 -20.26 15.86 -13.84
N ARG A 114 -18.93 16.03 -13.94
CA ARG A 114 -18.15 16.17 -15.19
C ARG A 114 -18.72 17.23 -16.13
N LYS A 115 -19.43 18.24 -15.60
CA LYS A 115 -19.95 19.38 -16.39
C LYS A 115 -18.82 20.18 -17.03
N LYS A 116 -17.65 20.22 -16.39
CA LYS A 116 -16.41 20.76 -16.97
C LYS A 116 -15.44 19.60 -17.21
N ARG A 117 -15.55 18.99 -18.39
CA ARG A 117 -14.59 18.02 -18.89
C ARG A 117 -13.37 18.76 -19.45
N HIS A 118 -12.18 18.36 -19.04
CA HIS A 118 -10.97 18.76 -19.76
C HIS A 118 -10.93 17.99 -21.08
N ILE A 119 -11.05 18.71 -22.19
CA ILE A 119 -10.96 18.18 -23.55
C ILE A 119 -9.69 18.75 -24.19
N SER A 120 -8.86 17.87 -24.74
CA SER A 120 -7.68 18.31 -25.49
C SER A 120 -8.12 19.02 -26.78
N PRO A 121 -7.29 19.93 -27.35
CA PRO A 121 -7.63 20.65 -28.57
C PRO A 121 -7.99 19.72 -29.74
N TRP A 122 -7.33 18.57 -29.86
CA TRP A 122 -7.61 17.58 -30.90
C TRP A 122 -8.98 16.90 -30.73
N ALA A 123 -9.37 16.57 -29.49
CA ALA A 123 -10.66 15.94 -29.21
C ALA A 123 -11.81 16.94 -29.38
N LEU A 124 -11.57 18.22 -29.07
CA LEU A 124 -12.53 19.30 -29.29
C LEU A 124 -12.83 19.48 -30.79
N LYS A 125 -11.78 19.47 -31.62
CA LYS A 125 -11.92 19.56 -33.08
C LYS A 125 -12.75 18.40 -33.63
N GLN A 126 -12.46 17.18 -33.19
CA GLN A 126 -13.19 15.98 -33.59
C GLN A 126 -14.68 16.02 -33.21
N GLU A 127 -15.01 16.50 -31.99
CA GLU A 127 -16.41 16.67 -31.55
C GLU A 127 -17.13 17.77 -32.35
N GLN A 128 -16.46 18.89 -32.65
CA GLN A 128 -17.01 19.98 -33.49
C GLN A 128 -17.29 19.51 -34.92
N GLU A 129 -16.42 18.68 -35.47
CA GLU A 129 -16.54 18.14 -36.82
C GLU A 129 -17.51 16.94 -36.87
N GLN A 130 -18.08 16.51 -35.74
CA GLN A 130 -18.86 15.27 -35.58
C GLN A 130 -18.16 14.05 -36.23
N GLU A 131 -16.84 14.04 -36.20
CA GLU A 131 -16.04 13.12 -36.99
C GLU A 131 -15.81 11.82 -36.21
N VAL A 132 -16.49 10.76 -36.64
CA VAL A 132 -16.40 9.43 -36.01
C VAL A 132 -15.26 8.63 -36.64
N ARG A 133 -14.06 8.78 -36.10
CA ARG A 133 -12.84 8.06 -36.52
C ARG A 133 -12.75 6.67 -35.88
N LEU A 134 -13.71 5.78 -36.20
CA LEU A 134 -13.73 4.41 -35.69
C LEU A 134 -12.59 3.52 -36.23
N ASN A 135 -12.03 3.89 -37.40
CA ASN A 135 -11.05 3.07 -38.12
C ASN A 135 -9.59 3.52 -37.92
N GLU A 136 -9.34 4.61 -37.19
CA GLU A 136 -7.98 5.15 -37.01
C GLU A 136 -7.30 4.71 -35.70
N THR A 137 -8.06 4.23 -34.71
CA THR A 137 -7.52 3.79 -33.41
C THR A 137 -7.11 2.32 -33.38
N LEU A 138 -7.54 1.52 -34.36
CA LEU A 138 -6.90 0.25 -34.64
C LEU A 138 -5.63 0.61 -35.39
N GLY A 139 -4.50 0.59 -34.69
CA GLY A 139 -3.20 0.61 -35.36
C GLY A 139 -3.28 -0.38 -36.51
N LYS A 140 -2.85 0.04 -37.70
CA LYS A 140 -2.61 -0.92 -38.77
C LYS A 140 -1.59 -1.90 -38.22
N ASP A 141 -2.08 -3.05 -37.79
CA ASP A 141 -1.28 -4.24 -37.58
C ASP A 141 -0.83 -4.68 -38.99
N GLU A 142 0.17 -4.00 -39.54
CA GLU A 142 0.99 -4.49 -40.65
C GLU A 142 2.13 -5.36 -40.09
#